data_AF-A0A536S6Y0-F1
#
_entry.id   AF-A0A536S6Y0-F1
#
_cell.length_a   1.000
_cell.length_b   1.000
_cell.length_c   1.000
_cell.angle_alpha   90.00
_cell.angle_beta   90.00
_cell.angle_gamma   90.00
#
_symmetry.space_group_name_H-M   'P 1'
#
loop_
_entity.id
_entity.type
_entity.pdbx_description
1 polymer ?
#
loop_
_entity_poly.entity_id
_entity_poly.type
_entity_poly.pdbx_seq_one_letter_code
_entity_poly.pdbx_strand_id
1 'polypeptide(L)'
;MTARRTFIKRASMMAIAATASAIGRQSHGQPVSNSAGAEPPKLRAPQGACDCHMHIYDPARFPMPPSPRVPPSNATVADYRMLQKRIGTTRVVIVQPRNYAIDNRVTVDAIAQLGPNARGVAVLHPTVTDAELKALHEAGVRGIRFTLGDPATAVVKVDMIEPLARRVADLGWHVQFNVEGAQIVELADLLRRLPTQLVFDHL
;
A
#
# COMPACT_ATOMS: atom_id res chain seq x y z
N MET A 1 5.64 -64.21 -77.73
CA MET A 1 6.88 -63.54 -78.16
C MET A 1 6.97 -62.19 -77.48
N THR A 2 8.16 -61.85 -76.97
CA THR A 2 8.65 -60.51 -76.55
C THR A 2 7.87 -59.75 -75.46
N ALA A 3 8.45 -59.00 -74.54
CA ALA A 3 9.72 -58.97 -73.80
C ALA A 3 9.64 -57.70 -72.94
N ARG A 4 9.95 -57.80 -71.64
CA ARG A 4 10.71 -56.86 -70.79
C ARG A 4 10.32 -55.36 -70.68
N ARG A 5 10.58 -54.85 -69.44
CA ARG A 5 10.90 -53.47 -68.98
C ARG A 5 9.70 -52.66 -68.43
N THR A 6 9.72 -52.01 -67.24
CA THR A 6 10.65 -51.93 -66.10
C THR A 6 9.96 -51.21 -64.92
N PHE A 7 10.32 -51.60 -63.69
CA PHE A 7 10.64 -50.77 -62.51
C PHE A 7 9.56 -49.99 -61.70
N ILE A 8 9.15 -50.64 -60.59
CA ILE A 8 9.19 -50.21 -59.17
C ILE A 8 8.97 -48.71 -58.86
N LYS A 9 7.94 -48.43 -58.04
CA LYS A 9 8.08 -47.65 -56.79
C LYS A 9 6.96 -47.96 -55.78
N ARG A 10 7.40 -48.55 -54.66
CA ARG A 10 6.80 -48.58 -53.30
C ARG A 10 6.58 -47.12 -52.80
N ALA A 11 5.79 -46.75 -51.80
CA ALA A 11 4.95 -47.39 -50.79
C ALA A 11 4.17 -46.25 -50.05
N SER A 12 3.28 -46.66 -49.14
CA SER A 12 3.10 -46.09 -47.79
C SER A 12 1.74 -45.46 -47.49
N MET A 13 0.97 -46.20 -46.69
CA MET A 13 -0.11 -45.72 -45.83
C MET A 13 0.40 -44.63 -44.87
N MET A 14 -0.42 -43.61 -44.62
CA MET A 14 -0.34 -42.78 -43.41
C MET A 14 -1.75 -42.54 -42.86
N ALA A 15 -2.02 -43.12 -41.69
CA ALA A 15 -3.16 -42.79 -40.86
C ALA A 15 -2.82 -41.51 -40.06
N ILE A 16 -3.74 -40.54 -40.06
CA ILE A 16 -3.61 -39.29 -39.31
C ILE A 16 -4.27 -39.49 -37.94
N ALA A 17 -3.46 -39.55 -36.89
CA ALA A 17 -3.92 -39.43 -35.50
C ALA A 17 -3.80 -37.95 -35.08
N ALA A 18 -4.93 -37.30 -34.81
CA ALA A 18 -4.96 -35.95 -34.26
C ALA A 18 -4.82 -36.02 -32.73
N THR A 19 -3.66 -35.66 -32.20
CA THR A 19 -3.45 -35.44 -30.76
C THR A 19 -3.71 -33.96 -30.45
N ALA A 20 -4.78 -33.68 -29.69
CA ALA A 20 -5.02 -32.36 -29.14
C ALA A 20 -4.10 -32.14 -27.93
N SER A 21 -3.06 -31.32 -28.08
CA SER A 21 -2.24 -30.88 -26.96
C SER A 21 -2.94 -29.76 -26.19
N ALA A 22 -3.48 -30.10 -25.02
CA ALA A 22 -3.88 -29.11 -24.02
C ALA A 22 -2.62 -28.52 -23.36
N ILE A 23 -2.02 -27.52 -24.00
CA ILE A 23 -0.99 -26.69 -23.37
C ILE A 23 -1.71 -25.78 -22.39
N GLY A 24 -1.68 -26.12 -21.11
CA GLY A 24 -2.07 -25.21 -20.04
C GLY A 24 -1.20 -23.95 -20.13
N ARG A 25 -1.77 -22.82 -20.54
CA ARG A 25 -1.12 -21.52 -20.41
C ARG A 25 -0.92 -21.25 -18.93
N GLN A 26 0.31 -21.40 -18.43
CA GLN A 26 0.71 -20.78 -17.19
C GLN A 26 0.61 -19.27 -17.40
N SER A 27 -0.43 -18.64 -16.84
CA SER A 27 -0.50 -17.19 -16.80
C SER A 27 0.52 -16.70 -15.79
N HIS A 28 1.75 -16.43 -16.22
CA HIS A 28 2.70 -15.72 -15.37
C HIS A 28 2.09 -14.36 -15.01
N GLY A 29 1.92 -14.12 -13.71
CA GLY A 29 1.36 -12.87 -13.23
C GLY A 29 2.19 -11.68 -13.74
N GLN A 30 1.54 -10.54 -13.99
CA GLN A 30 2.26 -9.33 -14.39
C GLN A 30 3.10 -8.84 -13.20
N PRO A 31 4.38 -8.47 -13.41
CA PRO A 31 5.18 -7.84 -12.37
C PRO A 31 4.53 -6.52 -11.93
N VAL A 32 4.56 -6.25 -10.63
CA VAL A 32 4.05 -5.01 -10.05
C VAL A 32 5.21 -4.26 -9.42
N SER A 33 5.38 -2.99 -9.79
CA SER A 33 6.40 -2.10 -9.23
C SER A 33 6.41 -2.11 -7.70
N ASN A 34 7.59 -1.97 -7.10
CA ASN A 34 7.78 -1.93 -5.65
C ASN A 34 7.19 -3.15 -4.89
N SER A 35 7.14 -4.31 -5.56
CA SER A 35 6.66 -5.56 -4.94
C SER A 35 7.52 -6.75 -5.34
N ALA A 36 7.57 -7.76 -4.47
CA ALA A 36 8.22 -9.04 -4.76
C ALA A 36 7.21 -10.07 -5.27
N GLY A 37 7.67 -10.96 -6.15
CA GLY A 37 6.85 -12.01 -6.76
C GLY A 37 5.89 -11.50 -7.83
N ALA A 38 5.33 -12.43 -8.60
CA ALA A 38 4.39 -12.17 -9.68
C ALA A 38 3.03 -12.87 -9.46
N GLU A 39 3.05 -14.01 -8.75
CA GLU A 39 1.89 -14.85 -8.54
C GLU A 39 0.93 -14.27 -7.48
N PRO A 40 -0.40 -14.52 -7.60
CA PRO A 40 -1.35 -14.20 -6.55
C PRO A 40 -1.03 -14.94 -5.23
N PRO A 41 -1.45 -14.40 -4.07
CA PRO A 41 -1.32 -15.12 -2.80
C PRO A 41 -2.05 -16.47 -2.85
N LYS A 42 -1.47 -17.50 -2.21
CA LYS A 42 -2.08 -18.83 -2.11
C LYS A 42 -3.41 -18.79 -1.34
N LEU A 43 -3.51 -17.90 -0.35
CA LEU A 43 -4.72 -17.65 0.42
C LEU A 43 -5.50 -16.49 -0.21
N ARG A 44 -6.79 -16.72 -0.46
CA ARG A 44 -7.67 -15.67 -0.97
C ARG A 44 -8.03 -14.72 0.16
N ALA A 45 -7.91 -13.41 -0.11
CA ALA A 45 -8.41 -12.41 0.81
C ALA A 45 -9.94 -12.54 0.98
N PRO A 46 -10.47 -12.46 2.22
CA PRO A 46 -11.90 -12.48 2.44
C PRO A 46 -12.57 -11.24 1.84
N GLN A 47 -13.88 -11.32 1.59
CA GLN A 47 -14.64 -10.18 1.12
C GLN A 47 -14.49 -8.99 2.07
N GLY A 48 -14.23 -7.81 1.52
CA GLY A 48 -14.02 -6.60 2.32
C GLY A 48 -12.65 -6.55 3.02
N ALA A 49 -11.68 -7.40 2.69
CA ALA A 49 -10.34 -7.30 3.24
C ALA A 49 -9.73 -5.91 3.01
N CYS A 50 -9.06 -5.39 4.03
CA CYS A 50 -8.41 -4.09 4.04
C CYS A 50 -6.90 -4.26 4.11
N ASP A 51 -6.19 -3.60 3.19
CA ASP A 51 -4.78 -3.31 3.39
C ASP A 51 -4.67 -2.09 4.31
N CYS A 52 -4.27 -2.29 5.56
CA CYS A 52 -4.35 -1.26 6.59
C CYS A 52 -3.09 -0.40 6.73
N HIS A 53 -2.04 -0.65 5.94
CA HIS A 53 -0.81 0.12 6.03
C HIS A 53 -0.04 0.12 4.73
N MET A 54 -0.18 1.20 3.95
CA MET A 54 0.61 1.43 2.74
C MET A 54 0.91 2.92 2.56
N HIS A 55 1.82 3.23 1.63
CA HIS A 55 2.28 4.58 1.33
C HIS A 55 2.19 4.85 -0.17
N ILE A 56 1.86 6.09 -0.54
CA ILE A 56 1.97 6.58 -1.92
C ILE A 56 3.11 7.58 -2.00
N TYR A 57 3.94 7.44 -3.03
CA TYR A 57 5.01 8.37 -3.38
C TYR A 57 4.82 8.85 -4.80
N ASP A 58 4.70 10.17 -4.98
CA ASP A 58 4.58 10.83 -6.28
C ASP A 58 5.34 12.18 -6.25
N PRO A 59 6.69 12.13 -6.24
CA PRO A 59 7.54 13.32 -6.14
C PRO A 59 7.40 14.28 -7.33
N ALA A 60 6.87 13.81 -8.46
CA ALA A 60 6.65 14.63 -9.64
C ALA A 60 5.52 15.66 -9.42
N ARG A 61 4.48 15.28 -8.66
CA ARG A 61 3.34 16.17 -8.34
C ARG A 61 3.43 16.81 -6.97
N PHE A 62 4.11 16.17 -6.02
CA PHE A 62 4.20 16.63 -4.64
C PHE A 62 5.68 16.76 -4.23
N PRO A 63 6.19 17.98 -4.02
CA PRO A 63 7.57 18.16 -3.59
C PRO A 63 7.76 17.68 -2.15
N MET A 64 8.86 16.98 -1.89
CA MET A 64 9.27 16.63 -0.53
C MET A 64 10.11 17.78 0.06
N PRO A 65 9.95 18.11 1.36
CA PRO A 65 10.87 19.03 2.03
C PRO A 65 12.31 18.47 2.04
N PRO A 66 13.32 19.33 2.19
CA PRO A 66 14.70 18.88 2.38
C PRO A 66 14.82 17.87 3.51
N SER A 67 15.49 16.75 3.26
CA SER A 67 15.63 15.66 4.22
C SER A 67 16.98 14.97 4.05
N PRO A 68 17.64 14.54 5.14
CA PRO A 68 18.84 13.71 5.05
C PRO A 68 18.52 12.26 4.62
N ARG A 69 17.23 11.91 4.49
CA ARG A 69 16.80 10.56 4.11
C ARG A 69 16.99 10.33 2.61
N VAL A 70 17.33 9.10 2.25
CA VAL A 70 17.34 8.66 0.86
C VAL A 70 15.94 8.85 0.26
N PRO A 71 15.82 9.50 -0.92
CA PRO A 71 14.55 9.63 -1.62
C PRO A 71 13.95 8.26 -1.95
N PRO A 72 12.65 8.06 -1.73
CA PRO A 72 11.97 6.81 -2.03
C PRO A 72 11.82 6.63 -3.54
N SER A 73 11.72 5.38 -3.99
CA SER A 73 11.25 5.10 -5.35
C SER A 73 9.82 5.61 -5.54
N ASN A 74 9.49 5.97 -6.79
CA ASN A 74 8.12 6.33 -7.15
C ASN A 74 7.18 5.15 -6.90
N ALA A 75 6.02 5.40 -6.27
CA ALA A 75 5.04 4.38 -5.90
C ALA A 75 3.64 5.00 -5.97
N THR A 76 3.07 5.00 -7.17
CA THR A 76 1.85 5.73 -7.47
C THR A 76 0.59 4.95 -7.10
N VAL A 77 -0.56 5.62 -7.14
CA VAL A 77 -1.87 4.96 -7.02
C VAL A 77 -2.08 3.92 -8.12
N ALA A 78 -1.57 4.16 -9.33
CA ALA A 78 -1.65 3.22 -10.44
C ALA A 78 -0.88 1.92 -10.13
N ASP A 79 0.34 2.04 -9.60
CA ASP A 79 1.13 0.89 -9.15
C ASP A 79 0.38 0.11 -8.06
N TYR A 80 -0.19 0.83 -7.08
CA TYR A 80 -0.94 0.19 -6.00
C TYR A 80 -2.20 -0.52 -6.49
N ARG A 81 -2.94 0.02 -7.46
CA ARG A 81 -4.12 -0.65 -8.02
C ARG A 81 -3.78 -2.01 -8.63
N MET A 82 -2.59 -2.14 -9.24
CA MET A 82 -2.10 -3.43 -9.74
C MET A 82 -1.82 -4.40 -8.57
N LEU A 83 -1.19 -3.91 -7.50
CA LEU A 83 -0.94 -4.71 -6.30
C LEU A 83 -2.23 -5.13 -5.60
N GLN A 84 -3.14 -4.19 -5.36
CA GLN A 84 -4.44 -4.40 -4.72
C GLN A 84 -5.25 -5.47 -5.45
N LYS A 85 -5.28 -5.41 -6.78
CA LYS A 85 -5.90 -6.45 -7.63
C LYS A 85 -5.24 -7.81 -7.42
N ARG A 86 -3.90 -7.87 -7.34
CA ARG A 86 -3.17 -9.13 -7.14
C ARG A 86 -3.43 -9.74 -5.76
N ILE A 87 -3.45 -8.93 -4.70
CA ILE A 87 -3.64 -9.41 -3.32
C ILE A 87 -5.11 -9.60 -2.93
N GLY A 88 -6.04 -9.06 -3.72
CA GLY A 88 -7.49 -9.26 -3.55
C GLY A 88 -8.13 -8.41 -2.45
N THR A 89 -7.43 -7.41 -1.92
CA THR A 89 -8.03 -6.45 -0.98
C THR A 89 -8.95 -5.47 -1.71
N THR A 90 -9.93 -4.93 -0.99
CA THR A 90 -10.95 -4.02 -1.56
C THR A 90 -11.04 -2.69 -0.81
N ARG A 91 -10.48 -2.64 0.40
CA ARG A 91 -10.32 -1.43 1.22
C ARG A 91 -8.83 -1.16 1.44
N VAL A 92 -8.50 0.10 1.68
CA VAL A 92 -7.11 0.54 1.88
C VAL A 92 -7.03 1.70 2.87
N VAL A 93 -5.98 1.70 3.69
CA VAL A 93 -5.58 2.83 4.53
C VAL A 93 -4.22 3.35 4.05
N ILE A 94 -4.21 4.58 3.53
CA ILE A 94 -3.00 5.27 3.08
C ILE A 94 -2.42 6.03 4.27
N VAL A 95 -1.22 5.65 4.69
CA VAL A 95 -0.52 6.29 5.80
C VAL A 95 0.43 7.33 5.22
N GLN A 96 0.38 8.55 5.74
CA GLN A 96 1.25 9.64 5.34
C GLN A 96 2.74 9.21 5.39
N PRO A 97 3.46 9.26 4.26
CA PRO A 97 4.86 8.88 4.23
C PRO A 97 5.73 9.96 4.89
N ARG A 98 6.73 9.53 5.66
CA ARG A 98 7.61 10.44 6.43
C ARG A 98 8.34 11.46 5.56
N ASN A 99 8.66 11.09 4.31
CA ASN A 99 9.37 11.96 3.38
C ASN A 99 8.58 13.23 3.03
N TYR A 100 7.25 13.21 3.16
CA TYR A 100 6.40 14.39 2.95
C TYR A 100 6.13 15.16 4.24
N ALA A 101 6.70 14.73 5.37
CA ALA A 101 6.48 15.34 6.67
C ALA A 101 4.98 15.57 6.97
N ILE A 102 4.60 16.80 7.28
CA ILE A 102 3.22 17.22 7.59
C ILE A 102 2.42 17.64 6.35
N ASP A 103 3.00 17.57 5.14
CA ASP A 103 2.28 17.87 3.90
C ASP A 103 1.49 16.65 3.43
N ASN A 104 0.22 16.59 3.87
CA ASN A 104 -0.65 15.45 3.64
C ASN A 104 -1.28 15.41 2.23
N ARG A 105 -0.90 16.31 1.31
CA ARG A 105 -1.54 16.43 -0.02
C ARG A 105 -1.44 15.16 -0.85
N VAL A 106 -0.29 14.47 -0.81
CA VAL A 106 -0.12 13.19 -1.52
C VAL A 106 -1.07 12.11 -0.99
N THR A 107 -1.28 12.05 0.33
CA THR A 107 -2.22 11.13 0.97
C THR A 107 -3.66 11.46 0.61
N VAL A 108 -4.05 12.73 0.70
CA VAL A 108 -5.39 13.20 0.36
C VAL A 108 -5.74 12.94 -1.11
N ASP A 109 -4.80 13.24 -2.01
CA ASP A 109 -4.93 12.95 -3.44
C ASP A 109 -5.06 11.44 -3.69
N ALA A 110 -4.27 10.61 -3.01
CA ALA A 110 -4.39 9.15 -3.12
C ALA A 110 -5.75 8.62 -2.66
N ILE A 111 -6.31 9.15 -1.56
CA ILE A 111 -7.66 8.78 -1.10
C ILE A 111 -8.69 9.11 -2.17
N ALA A 112 -8.64 10.32 -2.73
CA ALA A 112 -9.57 10.75 -3.77
C ALA A 112 -9.48 9.84 -5.01
N GLN A 113 -8.27 9.47 -5.44
CA GLN A 113 -8.06 8.59 -6.59
C GLN A 113 -8.52 7.14 -6.32
N LEU A 114 -8.35 6.62 -5.11
CA LEU A 114 -8.73 5.25 -4.74
C LEU A 114 -10.23 5.13 -4.41
N GLY A 115 -10.88 6.24 -4.10
CA GLY A 115 -12.33 6.35 -4.00
C GLY A 115 -12.89 5.93 -2.64
N PRO A 116 -14.18 5.54 -2.55
CA PRO A 116 -14.92 5.49 -1.28
C PRO A 116 -14.39 4.47 -0.26
N ASN A 117 -13.64 3.46 -0.72
CA ASN A 117 -13.06 2.41 0.12
C ASN A 117 -11.66 2.75 0.67
N ALA A 118 -11.16 3.95 0.40
CA ALA A 118 -9.88 4.44 0.91
C ALA A 118 -10.07 5.34 2.13
N ARG A 119 -9.17 5.23 3.11
CA ARG A 119 -9.03 6.17 4.23
C ARG A 119 -7.58 6.57 4.42
N GLY A 120 -7.35 7.66 5.13
CA GLY A 120 -6.02 8.20 5.38
C GLY A 120 -5.61 8.21 6.84
N VAL A 121 -4.30 8.16 7.08
CA VAL A 121 -3.68 8.59 8.33
C VAL A 121 -2.73 9.73 8.02
N ALA A 122 -2.95 10.89 8.65
CA ALA A 122 -2.16 12.09 8.44
C ALA A 122 -0.98 12.22 9.42
N VAL A 123 -0.04 13.13 9.15
CA VAL A 123 0.91 13.64 10.14
C VAL A 123 0.65 15.13 10.33
N LEU A 124 0.49 15.57 11.58
CA LEU A 124 0.09 16.94 11.92
C LEU A 124 1.06 17.56 12.93
N HIS A 125 1.08 18.89 12.96
CA HIS A 125 1.68 19.69 14.02
C HIS A 125 0.56 20.30 14.90
N PRO A 126 0.77 20.58 16.20
CA PRO A 126 -0.26 21.18 17.07
C PRO A 126 -0.87 22.50 16.58
N THR A 127 -0.19 23.20 15.67
CA THR A 127 -0.67 24.43 15.02
C THR A 127 -1.76 24.21 13.97
N VAL A 128 -2.11 22.95 13.66
CA VAL A 128 -3.24 22.64 12.75
C VAL A 128 -4.51 23.33 13.24
N THR A 129 -5.33 23.85 12.36
CA THR A 129 -6.59 24.53 12.69
C THR A 129 -7.76 23.55 12.66
N ASP A 130 -8.89 23.90 13.30
CA ASP A 130 -10.09 23.06 13.25
C ASP A 130 -10.66 22.97 11.83
N ALA A 131 -10.49 24.03 11.04
CA ALA A 131 -10.87 24.05 9.63
C ALA A 131 -10.04 23.04 8.82
N GLU A 132 -8.72 22.97 9.05
CA GLU A 132 -7.86 21.97 8.41
C GLU A 132 -8.20 20.55 8.86
N LEU A 133 -8.47 20.32 10.15
CA LEU A 133 -8.91 19.03 10.66
C LEU A 133 -10.23 18.57 10.01
N LYS A 134 -11.20 19.49 9.89
CA LYS A 134 -12.48 19.22 9.20
C LYS A 134 -12.26 18.89 7.72
N ALA A 135 -11.43 19.67 7.03
CA ALA A 135 -11.10 19.42 5.63
C ALA A 135 -10.44 18.04 5.43
N LEU A 136 -9.50 17.66 6.30
CA LEU A 136 -8.89 16.32 6.28
C LEU A 136 -9.91 15.22 6.57
N HIS A 137 -10.85 15.45 7.50
CA HIS A 137 -11.93 14.49 7.78
C HIS A 137 -12.82 14.28 6.55
N GLU A 138 -13.23 15.36 5.90
CA GLU A 138 -14.02 15.33 4.66
C GLU A 138 -13.26 14.64 3.52
N ALA A 139 -11.94 14.84 3.45
CA ALA A 139 -11.06 14.16 2.51
C ALA A 139 -10.81 12.68 2.82
N GLY A 140 -11.36 12.14 3.92
CA GLY A 140 -11.28 10.71 4.26
C GLY A 140 -10.17 10.32 5.24
N VAL A 141 -9.47 11.27 5.85
CA VAL A 141 -8.51 10.98 6.94
C VAL A 141 -9.28 10.54 8.19
N ARG A 142 -8.78 9.51 8.89
CA ARG A 142 -9.40 8.93 10.10
C ARG A 142 -8.40 8.63 11.21
N GLY A 143 -7.19 9.15 11.10
CA GLY A 143 -6.15 8.98 12.11
C GLY A 143 -4.99 9.95 11.91
N ILE A 144 -4.15 10.04 12.93
CA ILE A 144 -2.84 10.70 12.87
C ILE A 144 -1.73 9.75 13.27
N ARG A 145 -0.52 9.97 12.75
CA ARG A 145 0.64 9.11 13.01
C ARG A 145 1.77 9.84 13.71
N PHE A 146 2.31 9.20 14.75
CA PHE A 146 3.56 9.55 15.40
C PHE A 146 4.65 8.55 15.03
N THR A 147 5.70 9.04 14.37
CA THR A 147 6.94 8.30 14.18
C THR A 147 7.97 8.86 15.14
N LEU A 148 8.48 8.05 16.08
CA LEU A 148 9.43 8.50 17.10
C LEU A 148 10.72 7.66 17.16
N GLY A 149 10.88 6.66 16.28
CA GLY A 149 12.04 5.77 16.30
C GLY A 149 13.39 6.43 15.95
N ASP A 150 13.38 7.61 15.31
CA ASP A 150 14.59 8.40 15.07
C ASP A 150 14.34 9.89 15.38
N PRO A 151 14.73 10.37 16.58
CA PRO A 151 14.53 11.75 17.00
C PRO A 151 15.22 12.78 16.09
N ALA A 152 16.33 12.43 15.43
CA ALA A 152 17.09 13.38 14.61
C ALA A 152 16.35 13.77 13.33
N THR A 153 15.41 12.93 12.90
CA THR A 153 14.67 13.07 11.65
C THR A 153 13.16 13.04 11.86
N ALA A 154 12.70 13.10 13.10
CA ALA A 154 11.30 13.13 13.47
C ALA A 154 10.73 14.54 13.35
N VAL A 155 9.62 14.66 12.61
CA VAL A 155 8.86 15.91 12.47
C VAL A 155 7.78 16.07 13.54
N VAL A 156 7.61 15.04 14.37
CA VAL A 156 6.67 14.97 15.49
C VAL A 156 7.43 14.55 16.75
N LYS A 157 6.93 14.99 17.90
CA LYS A 157 7.57 14.80 19.21
C LYS A 157 6.57 14.25 20.22
N VAL A 158 7.09 13.69 21.32
CA VAL A 158 6.27 13.09 22.38
C VAL A 158 5.30 14.09 23.01
N ASP A 159 5.75 15.31 23.23
CA ASP A 159 4.95 16.41 23.80
C ASP A 159 3.76 16.83 22.92
N MET A 160 3.79 16.50 21.62
CA MET A 160 2.70 16.77 20.69
C MET A 160 1.57 15.71 20.74
N ILE A 161 1.82 14.53 21.34
CA ILE A 161 0.88 13.39 21.29
C ILE A 161 -0.44 13.73 21.98
N GLU A 162 -0.41 14.08 23.26
CA GLU A 162 -1.63 14.29 24.03
C GLU A 162 -2.48 15.48 23.54
N PRO A 163 -1.89 16.66 23.21
CA PRO A 163 -2.65 17.76 22.63
C PRO A 163 -3.35 17.40 21.32
N LEU A 164 -2.66 16.71 20.41
CA LEU A 164 -3.25 16.30 19.13
C LEU A 164 -4.26 15.17 19.29
N ALA A 165 -4.00 14.19 20.14
CA ALA A 165 -4.93 13.09 20.44
C ALA A 165 -6.28 13.61 20.94
N ARG A 166 -6.27 14.61 21.85
CA ARG A 166 -7.50 15.26 22.34
C ARG A 166 -8.30 15.91 21.21
N ARG A 167 -7.63 16.60 20.29
CA ARG A 167 -8.32 17.29 19.18
C ARG A 167 -8.92 16.34 18.15
N VAL A 168 -8.25 15.22 17.87
CA VAL A 168 -8.75 14.24 16.90
C VAL A 168 -9.76 13.26 17.50
N ALA A 169 -9.85 13.16 18.84
CA ALA A 169 -10.84 12.32 19.52
C ALA A 169 -12.28 12.74 19.18
N ASP A 170 -12.57 14.04 19.14
CA ASP A 170 -13.89 14.58 18.80
C ASP A 170 -14.31 14.24 17.35
N LEU A 171 -13.35 13.90 16.49
CA LEU A 171 -13.58 13.46 15.11
C LEU A 171 -13.72 11.94 14.98
N GLY A 172 -13.59 11.20 16.08
CA GLY A 172 -13.58 9.74 16.10
C GLY A 172 -12.33 9.12 15.47
N TRP A 173 -11.21 9.85 15.44
CA TRP A 173 -9.97 9.37 14.83
C TRP A 173 -9.12 8.56 15.81
N HIS A 174 -8.23 7.74 15.27
CA HIS A 174 -7.22 7.00 16.05
C HIS A 174 -5.85 7.69 16.01
N VAL A 175 -4.97 7.28 16.92
CA VAL A 175 -3.56 7.66 16.93
C VAL A 175 -2.71 6.43 16.66
N GLN A 176 -1.88 6.51 15.62
CA GLN A 176 -0.98 5.45 15.17
C GLN A 176 0.46 5.75 15.61
N PHE A 177 1.18 4.75 16.10
CA PHE A 177 2.53 4.89 16.63
C PHE A 177 3.50 3.96 15.90
N ASN A 178 4.54 4.54 15.31
CA ASN A 178 5.75 3.80 14.98
C ASN A 178 6.85 4.16 15.98
N VAL A 179 7.07 3.22 16.89
CA VAL A 179 7.96 3.30 18.04
C VAL A 179 8.54 1.90 18.29
N GLU A 180 9.67 1.83 18.98
CA GLU A 180 10.22 0.55 19.44
C GLU A 180 9.47 0.02 20.66
N GLY A 181 9.56 -1.29 20.92
CA GLY A 181 8.90 -1.92 22.06
C GLY A 181 9.26 -1.29 23.41
N ALA A 182 10.53 -0.92 23.61
CA ALA A 182 10.97 -0.24 24.82
C ALA A 182 10.30 1.15 24.99
N GLN A 183 10.16 1.90 23.89
CA GLN A 183 9.49 3.21 23.91
C GLN A 183 8.00 3.08 24.28
N ILE A 184 7.33 1.98 23.93
CA ILE A 184 5.93 1.73 24.35
C ILE A 184 5.85 1.66 25.88
N VAL A 185 6.81 0.99 26.52
CA VAL A 185 6.88 0.86 27.98
C VAL A 185 7.16 2.23 28.62
N GLU A 186 8.11 2.99 28.09
CA GLU A 186 8.43 4.34 28.57
C GLU A 186 7.25 5.30 28.45
N LEU A 187 6.46 5.18 27.37
CA LEU A 187 5.29 6.03 27.12
C LEU A 187 4.00 5.50 27.77
N ALA A 188 4.04 4.42 28.54
CA ALA A 188 2.84 3.71 28.98
C ALA A 188 1.83 4.62 29.71
N ASP A 189 2.30 5.49 30.60
CA ASP A 189 1.43 6.40 31.36
C ASP A 189 0.84 7.52 30.49
N LEU A 190 1.56 7.96 29.45
CA LEU A 190 1.01 8.86 28.44
C LEU A 190 -0.07 8.15 27.62
N LEU A 191 0.24 6.96 27.10
CA LEU A 191 -0.63 6.18 26.21
C LEU A 191 -1.96 5.82 26.89
N ARG A 192 -1.93 5.45 28.18
CA ARG A 192 -3.15 5.14 28.96
C ARG A 192 -4.10 6.33 29.16
N ARG A 193 -3.59 7.56 29.07
CA ARG A 193 -4.39 8.78 29.26
C ARG A 193 -4.99 9.32 27.96
N LEU A 194 -4.62 8.76 26.81
CA LEU A 194 -5.11 9.25 25.52
C LEU A 194 -6.59 8.90 25.32
N PRO A 195 -7.41 9.85 24.84
CA PRO A 195 -8.85 9.63 24.63
C PRO A 195 -9.20 8.89 23.33
N THR A 196 -8.18 8.42 22.59
CA THR A 196 -8.31 7.85 21.24
C THR A 196 -7.99 6.36 21.21
N GLN A 197 -8.51 5.64 20.21
CA GLN A 197 -7.98 4.33 19.88
C GLN A 197 -6.50 4.42 19.49
N LEU A 198 -5.71 3.43 19.92
CA LEU A 198 -4.28 3.36 19.66
C LEU A 198 -4.00 2.24 18.65
N VAL A 199 -3.13 2.52 17.68
CA VAL A 199 -2.62 1.55 16.70
C VAL A 199 -1.10 1.53 16.80
N PHE A 200 -0.51 0.35 17.00
CA PHE A 200 0.95 0.18 16.99
C PHE A 200 1.40 -0.41 15.65
N ASP A 201 2.38 0.26 15.02
CA ASP A 201 2.95 -0.16 13.75
C ASP A 201 3.99 -1.26 13.94
N HIS A 202 3.92 -2.31 13.12
CA HIS A 202 5.02 -3.25 12.86
C HIS A 202 5.62 -3.93 14.12
N LEU A 203 4.77 -4.60 14.91
CA LEU A 203 5.19 -5.41 16.06
C LEU A 203 6.01 -6.66 15.68
#